data_AF-R9KN93-F1
#
_entry.id   AF-R9KN93-F1
#
_cell.length_a   1.000
_cell.length_b   1.000
_cell.length_c   1.000
_cell.angle_alpha   90.00
_cell.angle_beta   90.00
_cell.angle_gamma   90.00
#
_symmetry.space_group_name_H-M   'P 1'
#
loop_
_entity.id
_entity.type
_entity.pdbx_description
1 polymer ?
#
loop_
_entity_poly.entity_id
_entity_poly.type
_entity_poly.pdbx_seq_one_letter_code
_entity_poly.pdbx_strand_id
1 'polypeptide(L)'
;MKRGVFSEKERSLRKKAEKERESFRYKMLASSSAEVYEACGKIRFYECFYEYFQYKEHLGKGLVEACLEEPDLMEALWSLYLGREYLKCDTWEEMEEILGVLVDRK
;
A
#
# COMPACT_ATOMS: atom_id res chain seq x y z
N MET A 1 -5.85 18.59 -9.25
CA MET A 1 -6.22 18.41 -7.83
C MET A 1 -5.25 19.18 -6.95
N LYS A 2 -5.75 20.06 -6.06
CA LYS A 2 -4.90 20.72 -5.05
C LYS A 2 -4.51 19.67 -4.01
N ARG A 3 -3.23 19.39 -3.85
CA ARG A 3 -2.73 18.56 -2.73
C ARG A 3 -3.13 19.28 -1.43
N GLY A 4 -3.90 18.62 -0.56
CA GLY A 4 -4.25 19.16 0.75
C GLY A 4 -2.99 19.46 1.58
N VAL A 5 -3.13 20.27 2.64
CA VAL A 5 -2.04 20.50 3.59
C VAL A 5 -1.87 19.24 4.44
N PHE A 6 -1.10 18.27 3.93
CA PHE A 6 -0.79 17.04 4.65
C PHE A 6 0.19 17.30 5.79
N SER A 7 0.03 16.58 6.89
CA SER A 7 0.99 16.52 7.97
C SER A 7 2.34 15.97 7.48
N GLU A 8 3.42 16.24 8.21
CA GLU A 8 4.75 15.71 7.86
C GLU A 8 4.75 14.18 7.82
N LYS A 9 4.07 13.52 8.78
CA LYS A 9 3.96 12.06 8.84
C LYS A 9 3.21 11.49 7.63
N GLU A 10 2.10 12.11 7.21
CA GLU A 10 1.38 11.68 5.99
C GLU A 10 2.23 11.84 4.73
N ARG A 11 3.02 12.92 4.63
CA ARG A 11 3.97 13.09 3.51
C ARG A 11 5.04 12.00 3.51
N SER A 12 5.56 11.66 4.69
CA SER A 12 6.54 10.58 4.83
C SER A 12 5.97 9.22 4.45
N LEU A 13 4.72 8.92 4.84
CA LEU A 13 4.02 7.70 4.46
C LEU A 13 3.85 7.61 2.93
N ARG A 14 3.40 8.69 2.29
CA ARG A 14 3.24 8.74 0.82
C ARG A 14 4.55 8.49 0.10
N LYS A 15 5.64 9.14 0.53
CA LYS A 15 6.98 8.92 -0.02
C LYS A 15 7.46 7.48 0.17
N LYS A 16 7.15 6.87 1.32
CA LYS A 16 7.49 5.47 1.59
C LYS A 16 6.77 4.52 0.65
N ALA A 17 5.44 4.64 0.56
CA ALA A 17 4.63 3.84 -0.35
C ALA A 17 5.07 4.02 -1.82
N GLU A 18 5.35 5.26 -2.23
CA GLU A 18 5.89 5.57 -3.56
C GLU A 18 7.23 4.87 -3.82
N LYS A 19 8.20 4.99 -2.90
CA LYS A 19 9.51 4.36 -3.04
C LYS A 19 9.44 2.83 -3.12
N GLU A 20 8.63 2.21 -2.26
CA GLU A 20 8.46 0.75 -2.25
C GLU A 20 7.78 0.26 -3.54
N ARG A 21 6.74 0.97 -3.99
CA ARG A 21 6.09 0.72 -5.28
C ARG A 21 7.07 0.85 -6.43
N GLU A 22 7.83 1.95 -6.51
CA GLU A 22 8.79 2.18 -7.60
C GLU A 22 9.85 1.07 -7.62
N SER A 23 10.38 0.70 -6.46
CA SER A 23 11.36 -0.38 -6.33
C SER A 23 10.79 -1.71 -6.84
N PHE A 24 9.54 -2.04 -6.48
CA PHE A 24 8.86 -3.22 -6.99
C PHE A 24 8.62 -3.14 -8.51
N ARG A 25 8.18 -1.99 -9.02
CA ARG A 25 7.96 -1.76 -10.45
C ARG A 25 9.24 -1.93 -11.26
N TYR A 26 10.36 -1.39 -10.79
CA TYR A 26 11.67 -1.59 -11.45
C TYR A 26 12.05 -3.06 -11.51
N LYS A 27 11.82 -3.83 -10.43
CA LYS A 27 12.03 -5.28 -10.43
C LYS A 27 11.17 -5.96 -11.48
N MET A 28 9.87 -5.65 -11.56
CA MET A 28 8.96 -6.25 -12.54
C MET A 28 9.33 -5.92 -13.98
N LEU A 29 9.78 -4.69 -14.26
CA LEU A 29 10.24 -4.30 -15.60
C LEU A 29 11.52 -5.03 -16.04
N ALA A 30 12.33 -5.50 -15.08
CA ALA A 30 13.52 -6.29 -15.34
C ALA A 30 13.27 -7.81 -15.34
N SER A 31 12.04 -8.26 -15.04
CA SER A 31 11.68 -9.68 -14.92
C SER A 31 11.22 -10.27 -16.26
N SER A 32 11.19 -11.60 -16.35
CA SER A 32 10.61 -12.30 -17.50
C SER A 32 9.09 -12.14 -17.57
N SER A 33 8.51 -12.40 -18.75
CA SER A 33 7.06 -12.37 -18.93
C SER A 33 6.31 -13.35 -18.03
N ALA A 34 6.89 -14.52 -17.76
CA ALA A 34 6.33 -15.51 -16.85
C ALA A 34 6.28 -14.98 -15.41
N GLU A 35 7.38 -14.40 -14.90
CA GLU A 35 7.43 -13.81 -13.57
C GLU A 35 6.45 -12.63 -13.41
N VAL A 36 6.32 -11.79 -14.45
CA VAL A 36 5.35 -10.69 -14.46
C VAL A 36 3.92 -11.22 -14.42
N TYR A 37 3.64 -12.31 -15.16
CA TYR A 37 2.33 -12.95 -15.15
C TYR A 37 1.97 -13.48 -13.76
N GLU A 38 2.89 -14.23 -13.12
CA GLU A 38 2.69 -14.72 -11.75
C GLU A 38 2.52 -13.59 -10.73
N ALA A 39 3.20 -12.45 -10.96
CA ALA A 39 3.11 -11.29 -10.09
C ALA A 39 1.92 -10.37 -10.38
N CYS A 40 1.06 -10.66 -11.36
CA CYS A 40 0.04 -9.70 -11.84
C CYS A 40 -0.92 -9.23 -10.74
N GLY A 41 -1.30 -10.13 -9.83
CA GLY A 41 -2.13 -9.81 -8.67
C GLY A 41 -1.45 -8.85 -7.71
N LYS A 42 -0.15 -9.07 -7.45
CA LYS A 42 0.66 -8.21 -6.58
C LYS A 42 0.95 -6.86 -7.23
N ILE A 43 1.15 -6.81 -8.55
CA ILE A 43 1.25 -5.56 -9.31
C ILE A 43 -0.03 -4.73 -9.13
N ARG A 44 -1.21 -5.33 -9.39
CA ARG A 44 -2.49 -4.65 -9.18
C ARG A 44 -2.61 -4.12 -7.75
N PHE A 45 -2.31 -4.96 -6.76
CA PHE A 45 -2.39 -4.60 -5.35
C PHE A 45 -1.52 -3.38 -5.01
N TYR A 46 -0.27 -3.36 -5.49
CA TYR A 46 0.67 -2.27 -5.21
C TYR A 46 0.19 -0.94 -5.83
N GLU A 47 -0.36 -0.98 -7.03
CA GLU A 47 -0.93 0.21 -7.69
C GLU A 47 -2.16 0.72 -6.92
N CYS A 48 -3.06 -0.17 -6.52
CA CYS A 48 -4.26 0.19 -5.75
C CYS A 48 -3.92 0.86 -4.40
N PHE A 49 -2.98 0.30 -3.64
CA PHE A 49 -2.56 0.91 -2.38
C PHE A 49 -1.80 2.22 -2.56
N TYR A 50 -0.98 2.34 -3.60
CA TYR A 50 -0.35 3.61 -3.94
C TYR A 50 -1.38 4.70 -4.25
N GLU A 51 -2.40 4.38 -5.05
CA GLU A 51 -3.50 5.31 -5.34
C GLU A 51 -4.25 5.70 -4.06
N TYR A 52 -4.55 4.73 -3.20
CA TYR A 52 -5.17 5.01 -1.90
C TYR A 52 -4.36 6.00 -1.08
N PHE A 53 -3.07 5.73 -0.84
CA PHE A 53 -2.23 6.64 -0.08
C PHE A 53 -2.07 8.00 -0.76
N GLN A 54 -2.12 8.06 -2.10
CA GLN A 54 -1.97 9.29 -2.84
C GLN A 54 -3.25 10.15 -2.87
N TYR A 55 -4.43 9.54 -2.85
CA TYR A 55 -5.68 10.26 -3.06
C TYR A 55 -6.59 10.34 -1.82
N LYS A 56 -6.39 9.49 -0.81
CA LYS A 56 -7.11 9.62 0.46
C LYS A 56 -6.79 10.99 1.08
N GLU A 57 -7.83 11.78 1.36
CA GLU A 57 -7.66 13.16 1.82
C GLU A 57 -7.05 13.24 3.22
N HIS A 58 -7.51 12.37 4.12
CA HIS A 58 -7.08 12.32 5.50
C HIS A 58 -6.88 10.87 5.95
N LEU A 59 -5.71 10.61 6.52
CA LEU A 59 -5.40 9.33 7.15
C LEU A 59 -5.39 9.52 8.67
N GLY A 60 -6.03 8.60 9.40
CA GLY A 60 -6.03 8.64 10.86
C GLY A 60 -4.59 8.59 11.41
N LYS A 61 -4.30 9.39 12.44
CA LYS A 61 -2.94 9.48 13.02
C LYS A 61 -2.37 8.11 13.41
N GLY A 62 -3.16 7.27 14.08
CA GLY A 62 -2.73 5.93 14.50
C GLY A 62 -2.40 5.02 13.30
N LEU A 63 -3.17 5.13 12.22
CA LEU A 63 -2.89 4.42 10.96
C LEU A 63 -1.58 4.89 10.32
N VAL A 64 -1.36 6.20 10.25
CA VAL A 64 -0.11 6.75 9.71
C VAL A 64 1.10 6.27 10.51
N GLU A 65 0.99 6.25 11.84
CA GLU A 65 2.04 5.75 12.74
C GLU A 65 2.25 4.24 12.59
N ALA A 66 1.18 3.46 12.40
CA ALA A 66 1.26 2.04 12.05
C ALA A 66 2.04 1.80 10.75
N CYS A 67 1.64 2.47 9.68
CA CYS A 67 2.29 2.28 8.39
C CYS A 67 3.76 2.74 8.37
N LEU A 68 4.12 3.76 9.15
CA LEU A 68 5.50 4.25 9.19
C LEU A 68 6.45 3.30 9.92
N GLU A 69 5.97 2.57 10.92
CA GLU A 69 6.77 1.60 11.68
C GLU A 69 7.08 0.32 10.92
N GLU A 70 6.24 -0.06 9.95
CA GLU A 70 6.47 -1.24 9.10
C GLU A 70 7.65 -1.05 8.16
N PRO A 71 8.77 -1.81 8.25
CA PRO A 71 9.94 -1.59 7.40
C PRO A 71 9.63 -1.66 5.89
N ASP A 72 8.84 -2.66 5.50
CA ASP A 72 8.41 -2.95 4.12
C ASP A 72 6.87 -2.91 4.05
N LEU A 73 6.31 -1.70 4.06
CA LEU A 73 4.87 -1.46 4.19
C LEU A 73 4.05 -2.21 3.15
N MET A 74 4.40 -2.09 1.87
CA MET A 74 3.66 -2.68 0.76
C MET A 74 3.70 -4.21 0.80
N GLU A 75 4.82 -4.79 1.26
CA GLU A 75 4.97 -6.24 1.43
C GLU A 75 4.15 -6.74 2.63
N ALA A 76 4.15 -5.97 3.73
CA ALA A 76 3.35 -6.28 4.91
C ALA A 76 1.85 -6.27 4.60
N LEU A 77 1.39 -5.27 3.85
CA LEU A 77 0.00 -5.16 3.38
C LEU A 77 -0.35 -6.29 2.42
N TRP A 78 0.55 -6.66 1.51
CA TRP A 78 0.35 -7.79 0.60
C TRP A 78 0.21 -9.11 1.37
N SER A 79 1.06 -9.33 2.37
CA SER A 79 0.99 -10.52 3.23
C SER A 79 -0.32 -10.59 4.02
N LEU A 80 -0.81 -9.45 4.50
CA LEU A 80 -2.12 -9.34 5.14
C LEU A 80 -3.27 -9.66 4.19
N TYR A 81 -3.21 -9.14 2.97
CA TYR A 81 -4.17 -9.41 1.91
C TYR A 81 -4.23 -10.89 1.54
N LEU A 82 -3.08 -11.56 1.39
CA LEU A 82 -3.03 -12.99 1.08
C LEU A 82 -3.71 -13.86 2.16
N GLY A 83 -3.75 -13.41 3.41
CA GLY A 83 -4.47 -14.08 4.49
C GLY A 83 -5.98 -13.83 4.51
N ARG A 84 -6.54 -13.11 3.53
CA ARG A 84 -7.95 -12.68 3.49
C ARG A 84 -8.57 -13.00 2.15
N GLU A 85 -8.98 -14.25 1.98
CA GLU A 85 -9.52 -14.78 0.72
C GLU A 85 -10.78 -14.06 0.20
N TYR A 86 -11.47 -13.27 1.03
CA TYR A 86 -12.69 -12.54 0.66
C TYR A 86 -12.43 -11.11 0.15
N LEU A 87 -11.25 -10.53 0.40
CA LEU A 87 -10.96 -9.16 -0.01
C LEU A 87 -10.44 -9.13 -1.44
N LYS A 88 -11.02 -8.27 -2.28
CA LYS A 88 -10.55 -8.04 -3.66
C LYS A 88 -9.56 -6.89 -3.74
N CYS A 89 -9.57 -5.99 -2.76
CA CYS A 89 -8.79 -4.76 -2.73
C CYS A 89 -9.11 -3.89 -3.95
N ASP A 90 -10.39 -3.81 -4.32
CA ASP A 90 -10.91 -2.97 -5.40
C ASP A 90 -11.67 -1.73 -4.88
N THR A 91 -11.93 -1.65 -3.58
CA THR A 91 -12.53 -0.49 -2.90
C THR A 91 -11.64 0.07 -1.79
N TRP A 92 -11.88 1.33 -1.41
CA TRP A 92 -11.15 1.96 -0.29
C TRP A 92 -11.52 1.31 1.05
N GLU A 93 -12.76 0.86 1.22
CA GLU A 93 -13.26 0.19 2.41
C GLU A 93 -12.50 -1.12 2.66
N GLU A 94 -12.26 -1.92 1.62
CA GLU A 94 -11.44 -3.14 1.72
C GLU A 94 -9.98 -2.83 2.07
N MET A 95 -9.42 -1.74 1.54
CA MET A 95 -8.06 -1.30 1.89
C MET A 95 -7.97 -0.85 3.34
N GLU A 96 -9.00 -0.13 3.83
CA GLU A 96 -9.12 0.29 5.22
C GLU A 96 -9.22 -0.92 6.16
N GLU A 97 -9.86 -2.01 5.75
CA GLU A 97 -9.90 -3.24 6.53
C GLU A 97 -8.51 -3.87 6.68
N ILE A 98 -7.72 -3.93 5.60
CA ILE A 98 -6.33 -4.41 5.66
C ILE A 98 -5.49 -3.50 6.57
N LEU A 99 -5.66 -2.18 6.45
CA LEU A 99 -4.97 -1.20 7.27
C LEU A 99 -5.40 -1.27 8.75
N GLY A 100 -6.65 -1.57 9.04
CA GLY A 100 -7.16 -1.79 10.39
C GLY A 100 -6.43 -2.94 11.06
N VAL A 101 -6.23 -4.04 10.34
CA VAL A 101 -5.47 -5.20 10.84
C VAL A 101 -4.01 -4.85 11.09
N LEU A 102 -3.41 -3.99 10.26
CA LEU A 102 -2.05 -3.50 10.49
C LEU A 102 -1.97 -2.69 11.80
N VAL A 103 -2.98 -1.85 12.07
CA VAL A 103 -3.06 -1.07 13.32
C VAL A 103 -3.25 -1.98 14.53
N ASP A 104 -4.12 -2.99 14.44
CA ASP A 104 -4.43 -3.92 15.53
C ASP A 104 -3.29 -4.88 15.89
N ARG A 105 -2.22 -4.94 15.09
CA ARG A 105 -0.98 -5.67 15.43
C ARG A 105 -0.14 -4.99 16.52
N LYS A 106 -0.46 -3.74 16.87
CA LYS A 106 0.21 -2.96 17.91
C LYS A 106 -0.56 -2.97 19.23
#